data_AF-A0A2V3U9X2-F1
#
_entry.id   AF-A0A2V3U9X2-F1
#
_cell.length_a   1.000
_cell.length_b   1.000
_cell.length_c   1.000
_cell.angle_alpha   90.00
_cell.angle_beta   90.00
_cell.angle_gamma   90.00
#
_symmetry.space_group_name_H-M   'P 1'
#
loop_
_entity.id
_entity.type
_entity.pdbx_description
1 polymer ?
#
loop_
_entity_poly.entity_id
_entity_poly.type
_entity_poly.pdbx_seq_one_letter_code
_entity_poly.pdbx_strand_id
1 'polypeptide(L)' 'MRYTVHWTAPSGASAEPHALGVRAAERAMTFASMGASDVYVETPDGRVFRAPAQMAALIEHAQTADAARG' A
#
# COMPACT_ATOMS: atom_id res chain seq x y z
N MET A 1 -11.70 2.56 -6.09
CA MET A 1 -10.28 2.48 -5.65
C MET A 1 -10.12 1.19 -4.86
N ARG A 2 -9.04 0.43 -5.07
CA ARG A 2 -8.89 -0.93 -4.51
C ARG A 2 -7.95 -0.98 -3.33
N TYR A 3 -6.88 -0.21 -3.37
CA TYR A 3 -5.85 -0.24 -2.34
C TYR A 3 -5.75 1.14 -1.72
N THR A 4 -5.61 1.23 -0.40
CA THR A 4 -5.43 2.51 0.29
C THR A 4 -4.09 2.47 1.00
N VAL A 5 -3.20 3.40 0.66
CA VAL A 5 -1.93 3.58 1.36
C VAL A 5 -2.19 4.49 2.54
N HIS A 6 -1.79 4.07 3.73
CA HIS A 6 -1.85 4.84 4.96
C HIS A 6 -0.43 5.12 5.44
N TRP A 7 -0.21 6.32 5.97
CA TRP A 7 1.05 6.69 6.60
C TRP A 7 0.84 7.78 7.65
N THR A 8 1.78 7.87 8.58
CA THR A 8 1.86 8.95 9.56
C THR A 8 3.07 9.82 9.26
N ALA A 9 2.82 11.02 8.76
CA ALA A 9 3.82 12.06 8.57
C ALA A 9 3.89 12.94 9.84
N PRO A 10 4.91 13.82 9.97
CA PRO A 10 4.96 14.79 11.08
C PRO A 10 3.74 15.71 11.15
N SER A 11 3.06 15.94 10.02
CA SER A 11 1.80 16.69 9.93
C SER A 11 0.56 15.90 10.37
N GLY A 12 0.70 14.60 10.66
CA GLY A 12 -0.37 13.71 11.08
C GLY A 12 -0.60 12.51 10.16
N ALA A 13 -1.65 11.75 10.47
CA ALA A 13 -2.08 10.59 9.67
C ALA A 13 -2.65 11.03 8.32
N SER A 14 -2.36 10.26 7.28
CA SER A 14 -2.81 10.50 5.91
C SER A 14 -3.09 9.19 5.20
N ALA A 15 -3.97 9.25 4.19
CA ALA A 15 -4.34 8.11 3.38
C ALA A 15 -4.49 8.51 1.91
N GLU A 16 -4.01 7.67 0.98
CA GLU A 16 -4.03 7.88 -0.46
C GLU A 16 -4.60 6.62 -1.15
N PRO A 17 -5.71 6.74 -1.89
CA PRO A 17 -6.30 5.60 -2.58
C PRO A 17 -5.69 5.35 -3.96
N HIS A 18 -5.50 4.09 -4.32
CA HIS A 18 -4.90 3.61 -5.56
C HIS A 18 -5.76 2.54 -6.25
N ALA A 19 -5.67 2.48 -7.58
CA ALA A 19 -6.37 1.50 -8.39
C ALA A 19 -5.62 0.16 -8.52
N LEU A 20 -4.29 0.20 -8.48
CA LEU A 20 -3.39 -0.95 -8.70
C LEU A 20 -2.53 -1.20 -7.46
N GLY A 21 -2.36 -2.46 -7.08
CA GLY A 21 -1.64 -2.80 -5.85
C GLY A 21 -0.15 -2.53 -5.96
N VAL A 22 0.44 -2.71 -7.15
CA VAL A 22 1.84 -2.34 -7.43
C VAL A 22 2.07 -0.85 -7.20
N ARG A 23 1.16 0.02 -7.67
CA ARG A 23 1.26 1.47 -7.46
C ARG A 23 1.15 1.84 -5.98
N ALA A 24 0.26 1.19 -5.25
CA ALA A 24 0.14 1.36 -3.80
C ALA A 24 1.44 0.93 -3.08
N ALA A 25 2.04 -0.19 -3.48
CA ALA A 25 3.29 -0.69 -2.92
C ALA A 25 4.47 0.27 -3.17
N GLU A 26 4.63 0.77 -4.41
CA GLU A 26 5.65 1.77 -4.76
C GLU A 26 5.49 3.04 -3.91
N ARG A 27 4.25 3.49 -3.74
CA ARG A 27 3.92 4.69 -2.97
C ARG A 27 4.21 4.51 -1.49
N ALA A 28 3.82 3.36 -0.91
CA ALA A 28 4.12 3.02 0.47
C ALA A 28 5.64 2.94 0.72
N MET A 29 6.41 2.34 -0.19
CA MET A 29 7.87 2.31 -0.10
C MET A 29 8.49 3.71 -0.15
N THR A 30 7.91 4.61 -0.95
CA THR A 30 8.34 6.02 -1.01
C THR A 30 8.14 6.69 0.35
N PHE A 31 6.95 6.58 0.96
CA PHE A 31 6.68 7.15 2.28
C PHE A 31 7.58 6.56 3.38
N ALA A 32 7.79 5.24 3.37
CA ALA A 32 8.71 4.59 4.31
C ALA A 32 10.14 5.11 4.15
N SER A 33 10.60 5.35 2.92
CA SER A 33 11.94 5.89 2.63
C SER A 33 12.10 7.36 3.03
N MET A 34 11.01 8.13 3.02
CA MET A 34 10.98 9.51 3.51
C MET A 34 10.90 9.62 5.04
N GLY A 35 10.86 8.48 5.76
CA GLY A 35 10.79 8.46 7.21
C GLY A 35 9.38 8.60 7.79
N ALA A 36 8.33 8.39 6.98
CA ALA A 36 6.98 8.28 7.53
C ALA A 36 6.85 7.04 8.41
N SER A 37 6.07 7.16 9.49
CA SER A 37 5.78 6.06 10.42
C SER A 37 4.46 5.38 10.06
N ASP A 38 4.23 4.17 10.58
CA ASP A 38 3.00 3.40 10.36
C ASP A 38 2.56 3.33 8.89
N VAL A 39 3.52 3.05 8.00
CA VAL A 39 3.23 2.96 6.57
C VAL A 39 2.67 1.58 6.24
N TYR A 40 1.44 1.53 5.73
CA TYR A 40 0.79 0.28 5.33
C TYR A 40 -0.18 0.48 4.17
N VAL A 41 -0.50 -0.61 3.49
CA VAL A 41 -1.52 -0.65 2.44
C VAL A 41 -2.65 -1.55 2.90
N GLU A 42 -3.85 -1.00 2.89
CA GLU A 42 -5.10 -1.75 3.07
C GLU A 42 -5.65 -2.16 1.71
N THR A 43 -5.99 -3.43 1.56
CA THR A 43 -6.61 -4.01 0.36
C THR A 43 -8.14 -3.97 0.45
N PRO A 44 -8.90 -4.20 -0.64
CA PRO A 44 -10.36 -4.09 -0.61
C PRO A 44 -11.04 -5.14 0.27
N ASP A 45 -10.37 -6.27 0.50
CA ASP A 45 -10.78 -7.34 1.41
C ASP A 45 -10.36 -7.09 2.87
N GLY A 46 -9.83 -5.89 3.18
CA GLY A 46 -9.47 -5.46 4.53
C GLY A 46 -8.14 -6.01 5.03
N ARG A 47 -7.30 -6.61 4.16
CA ARG A 47 -5.97 -7.07 4.56
C ARG A 47 -5.01 -5.90 4.58
N VAL A 48 -4.06 -5.95 5.52
CA VAL A 48 -3.07 -4.90 5.71
C VAL A 48 -1.68 -5.45 5.44
N PHE A 49 -0.94 -4.75 4.58
CA PHE A 49 0.47 -5.03 4.26
C PHE A 49 1.32 -3.85 4.68
N ARG A 50 2.26 -4.05 5.61
CA ARG A 50 3.12 -2.99 6.18
C ARG A 50 4.42 -2.81 5.40
N ALA A 51 4.76 -1.56 5.11
CA ALA A 51 6.02 -1.22 4.49
C ALA A 51 7.16 -1.08 5.53
N PRO A 52 8.42 -1.39 5.16
CA PRO A 52 8.83 -1.96 3.87
C PRO A 52 8.66 -3.49 3.78
N ALA A 53 8.55 -4.19 4.91
CA ALA A 53 8.75 -5.64 4.99
C ALA A 53 7.74 -6.49 4.19
N GLN A 54 6.49 -6.03 4.03
CA GLN A 54 5.41 -6.81 3.41
C GLN A 54 5.04 -6.32 1.99
N MET A 55 5.81 -5.40 1.41
CA MET A 55 5.49 -4.85 0.08
C MET A 55 5.68 -5.88 -1.04
N ALA A 56 6.65 -6.80 -0.91
CA ALA A 56 6.80 -7.92 -1.85
C ALA A 56 5.55 -8.81 -1.87
N ALA A 57 5.05 -9.19 -0.68
CA ALA A 57 3.84 -9.99 -0.54
C ALA A 57 2.58 -9.27 -1.05
N LEU A 58 2.51 -7.94 -0.89
CA LEU A 58 1.45 -7.12 -1.48
C LEU A 58 1.49 -7.19 -3.01
N ILE A 59 2.67 -7.06 -3.62
CA ILE A 59 2.83 -7.13 -5.08
C ILE A 59 2.38 -8.50 -5.60
N GLU A 60 2.80 -9.59 -4.96
CA GLU A 60 2.37 -10.95 -5.33
C GLU A 60 0.86 -11.13 -5.21
N HIS A 61 0.27 -10.66 -4.11
CA HIS A 61 -1.18 -10.67 -3.92
C HIS A 61 -1.91 -9.85 -4.99
N ALA A 62 -1.43 -8.64 -5.27
CA ALA A 62 -2.00 -7.73 -6.25
C ALA A 62 -1.89 -8.27 -7.68
N GLN A 63 -0.81 -8.98 -8.04
CA GLN A 63 -0.69 -9.59 -9.37
C GLN A 63 -1.86 -10.55 -9.65
N THR A 64 -2.24 -11.35 -8.67
CA THR A 64 -3.37 -12.28 -8.82
C THR A 64 -4.71 -11.55 -8.79
N ALA A 65 -4.89 -10.61 -7.86
CA ALA A 65 -6.14 -9.87 -7.68
C ALA A 65 -6.44 -8.87 -8.81
N ASP A 66 -5.40 -8.26 -9.39
CA ASP A 66 -5.51 -7.32 -10.49
C ASP A 66 -5.62 -8.06 -11.84
N ALA A 67 -4.94 -9.20 -12.04
CA ALA A 67 -5.04 -10.01 -13.26
C ALA A 67 -6.36 -10.76 -13.43
N ALA A 68 -6.99 -11.22 -12.34
CA ALA A 68 -8.28 -11.94 -12.38
C ALA A 68 -9.48 -11.09 -12.88
N ARG A 69 -9.24 -9.83 -13.27
CA ARG A 69 -10.25 -8.89 -13.77
C ARG A 69 -9.85 -8.16 -15.05
N GLY A 70 -8.76 -8.60 -15.69
CA GLY A 70 -8.37 -8.18 -17.03
C GLY A 70 -9.18 -8.90 -18.11
#